data_AF-A0AAE3V8F0-F1
#
_entry.id   AF-A0AAE3V8F0-F1
#
_cell.length_a   1.000
_cell.length_b   1.000
_cell.length_c   1.000
_cell.angle_alpha   90.00
_cell.angle_beta   90.00
_cell.angle_gamma   90.00
#
_symmetry.space_group_name_H-M   'P 1'
#
loop_
_entity.id
_entity.type
_entity.pdbx_description
1 polymer ?
#
loop_
_entity_poly.entity_id
_entity_poly.type
_entity_poly.pdbx_seq_one_letter_code
_entity_poly.pdbx_strand_id
1 'polypeptide(L)'
;MKYRGSVTVFLALVITCCSAMICALTESARTAGARFYVRNMADASINSLFSQYHRELWDSYRIIGYAYENDQSCTREMENFIRPYLEHCGWYALRSPEISITKKTFLTDAGGRWFEQEILDYLKFGWINLNTAPASAEELWEQISEAQTMDSVLKDYGLRSREAIAMEKAIMKIKKNLDTQERLHREAEAELRDGNHSAFQRSASELAGTIRALPSLIQSYDKKADSYSRNLAETEARHRDALEGLKPENQTIIREQLSSCHEYADQDGSRRLEIDSLDDDNEYLLRAIQDVRSYAEETEEYIEDAEDDEEGDGIDEAALWAEVAESWCAIRLPTLGAAHGIDNEETESLLEAILDLAAGGYLNIVLPPDREIPAEHFDCSDFPSRTAVTARTDAGPSLLTALAVDEYAGQFLPCFTDQREEGILCQLEYTLTGSSSERENFSAALTQLLAVREALNFICIMSDNSLREQARLTAATITAAAQIPGLSVLVECLIITAWALLESFLDLRLLLEGRKAALFKTRESWMSDLSDLLRFAASLQLPTEKLQEATGGLRYEDCLKLLLFTKSAEERDYRIMDMIQANLSLSDPGFRMSQCIYGMHAELQCESDHLFTKLGVSPDGASLGASFPICVKMVKAY
;
A
#
# COMPACT_ATOMS: atom_id res chain seq x y z
N MET A 1 -24.52 -6.80 -110.38
CA MET A 1 -24.89 -5.76 -109.40
C MET A 1 -25.09 -6.39 -108.02
N LYS A 2 -24.11 -6.32 -107.12
CA LYS A 2 -24.16 -6.93 -105.76
C LYS A 2 -23.29 -6.17 -104.73
N TYR A 3 -23.36 -4.82 -104.64
CA TYR A 3 -22.53 -4.07 -103.66
C TYR A 3 -23.16 -2.75 -103.14
N ARG A 4 -24.49 -2.65 -103.01
CA ARG A 4 -25.15 -1.44 -102.47
C ARG A 4 -25.65 -1.54 -101.02
N GLY A 5 -25.55 -2.71 -100.38
CA GLY A 5 -25.91 -2.91 -98.96
C GLY A 5 -24.73 -3.04 -97.99
N SER A 6 -23.49 -3.22 -98.48
CA SER A 6 -22.33 -3.48 -97.61
C SER A 6 -21.87 -2.25 -96.83
N VAL A 7 -21.96 -1.05 -97.40
CA VAL A 7 -21.54 0.21 -96.76
C VAL A 7 -22.48 0.61 -95.63
N THR A 8 -23.79 0.42 -95.81
CA THR A 8 -24.81 0.68 -94.78
C THR A 8 -24.74 -0.33 -93.64
N VAL A 9 -24.49 -1.61 -93.93
CA VAL A 9 -24.27 -2.63 -92.88
C VAL A 9 -23.00 -2.34 -92.10
N PHE A 10 -21.90 -1.98 -92.76
CA PHE A 10 -20.63 -1.63 -92.10
C PHE A 10 -20.77 -0.38 -91.21
N LEU A 11 -21.41 0.68 -91.71
CA LEU A 11 -21.66 1.90 -90.94
C LEU A 11 -22.57 1.63 -89.72
N ALA A 12 -23.62 0.83 -89.89
CA ALA A 12 -24.48 0.43 -88.78
C ALA A 12 -23.70 -0.36 -87.71
N LEU A 13 -22.77 -1.22 -88.12
CA LEU A 13 -21.92 -2.00 -87.22
C LEU A 13 -20.95 -1.12 -86.44
N VAL A 14 -20.31 -0.15 -87.11
CA VAL A 14 -19.43 0.85 -86.46
C VAL A 14 -20.21 1.72 -85.48
N ILE A 15 -21.37 2.26 -85.86
CA ILE A 15 -22.22 3.08 -84.98
C ILE A 15 -22.69 2.26 -83.77
N THR A 16 -23.06 0.99 -83.97
CA THR A 16 -23.46 0.10 -82.88
C THR A 16 -22.29 -0.15 -81.93
N CYS A 17 -21.08 -0.41 -82.45
CA CYS A 17 -19.87 -0.57 -81.64
C CYS A 17 -19.51 0.71 -80.86
N CYS A 18 -19.55 1.88 -81.50
CA CYS A 18 -19.29 3.16 -80.84
C CYS A 18 -20.35 3.46 -79.76
N SER A 19 -21.62 3.20 -80.05
CA SER A 19 -22.72 3.39 -79.09
C SER A 19 -22.58 2.43 -77.90
N ALA A 20 -22.24 1.17 -78.13
CA ALA A 20 -21.97 0.19 -77.08
C ALA A 20 -20.78 0.62 -76.21
N MET A 21 -19.71 1.14 -76.82
CA MET A 21 -18.54 1.65 -76.10
C MET A 21 -18.89 2.87 -75.24
N ILE A 22 -19.68 3.82 -75.75
CA ILE A 22 -20.13 4.99 -74.98
C ILE A 22 -21.03 4.57 -73.81
N CYS A 23 -21.97 3.64 -74.03
CA CYS A 23 -22.82 3.10 -72.97
C CYS A 23 -22.00 2.38 -71.90
N ALA A 24 -21.01 1.58 -72.31
CA ALA A 24 -20.12 0.87 -71.38
C ALA A 24 -19.24 1.84 -70.56
N LEU A 25 -18.68 2.89 -71.18
CA LEU A 25 -17.91 3.92 -70.48
C LEU A 25 -18.78 4.72 -69.50
N THR A 26 -20.00 5.05 -69.92
CA THR A 26 -20.96 5.79 -69.07
C THR A 26 -21.42 4.94 -67.89
N GLU A 27 -21.74 3.65 -68.11
CA GLU A 27 -22.11 2.72 -67.04
C GLU A 27 -20.95 2.48 -66.08
N SER A 28 -19.71 2.40 -66.59
CA SER A 28 -18.50 2.29 -65.77
C SER A 28 -18.30 3.52 -64.89
N ALA A 29 -18.37 4.73 -65.48
CA ALA A 29 -18.27 5.99 -64.75
C ALA A 29 -19.38 6.14 -63.70
N ARG A 30 -20.62 5.77 -64.05
CA ARG A 30 -21.76 5.79 -63.12
C ARG A 30 -21.59 4.79 -61.99
N THR A 31 -21.11 3.58 -62.27
CA THR A 31 -20.86 2.55 -61.26
C THR A 31 -19.79 3.01 -60.27
N ALA A 32 -18.70 3.62 -60.77
CA ALA A 32 -17.67 4.22 -59.92
C ALA A 32 -18.24 5.39 -59.08
N GLY A 33 -19.05 6.26 -59.69
CA GLY A 33 -19.72 7.36 -59.01
C GLY A 33 -20.71 6.89 -57.93
N ALA A 34 -21.49 5.84 -58.19
CA ALA A 34 -22.43 5.25 -57.24
C ALA A 34 -21.68 4.68 -56.01
N ARG A 35 -20.56 3.98 -56.23
CA ARG A 35 -19.72 3.47 -55.13
C ARG A 35 -19.15 4.60 -54.28
N PHE A 36 -18.68 5.68 -54.91
CA PHE A 36 -18.18 6.86 -54.19
C PHE A 36 -19.30 7.58 -53.42
N TYR A 37 -20.48 7.71 -54.04
CA TYR A 37 -21.64 8.34 -53.40
C TYR A 37 -22.11 7.55 -52.17
N VAL A 38 -22.25 6.22 -52.29
CA VAL A 38 -22.58 5.34 -51.14
C VAL A 38 -21.51 5.45 -50.07
N ARG A 39 -20.23 5.56 -50.43
CA ARG A 39 -19.16 5.74 -49.45
C ARG A 39 -19.25 7.07 -48.70
N ASN A 40 -19.47 8.18 -49.40
CA ASN A 40 -19.65 9.48 -48.74
C ASN A 40 -20.87 9.49 -47.83
N MET A 41 -21.98 8.88 -48.27
CA MET A 41 -23.19 8.72 -47.48
C MET A 41 -22.93 7.89 -46.22
N ALA A 42 -22.20 6.77 -46.35
CA ALA A 42 -21.80 5.91 -45.25
C ALA A 42 -20.90 6.67 -44.24
N ASP A 43 -19.85 7.33 -44.72
CA ASP A 43 -18.92 8.12 -43.91
C ASP A 43 -19.64 9.30 -43.22
N ALA A 44 -20.58 9.98 -43.89
CA ALA A 44 -21.38 11.04 -43.30
C ALA A 44 -22.30 10.51 -42.19
N SER A 45 -22.92 9.33 -42.40
CA SER A 45 -23.82 8.73 -41.41
C SER A 45 -23.10 8.34 -40.13
N ILE A 46 -21.94 7.68 -40.23
CA ILE A 46 -21.17 7.27 -39.05
C ILE A 46 -20.52 8.47 -38.34
N ASN A 47 -20.07 9.49 -39.08
CA ASN A 47 -19.58 10.73 -38.46
C ASN A 47 -20.71 11.50 -37.75
N SER A 48 -21.93 11.48 -38.30
CA SER A 48 -23.09 12.11 -37.66
C SER A 48 -23.49 11.37 -36.38
N LEU A 49 -23.44 10.03 -36.39
CA LEU A 49 -23.63 9.22 -35.19
C LEU A 49 -22.61 9.58 -34.10
N PHE A 50 -21.33 9.61 -34.44
CA PHE A 50 -20.24 9.98 -33.52
C PHE A 50 -20.21 11.48 -33.18
N SER A 51 -21.05 12.32 -33.80
CA SER A 51 -21.21 13.71 -33.32
C SER A 51 -22.12 13.79 -32.09
N GLN A 52 -22.86 12.72 -31.79
CA GLN A 52 -23.75 12.59 -30.63
C GLN A 52 -23.03 11.98 -29.42
N TYR A 53 -21.81 12.43 -29.13
CA TYR A 53 -21.09 12.02 -27.93
C TYR A 53 -21.82 12.48 -26.65
N HIS A 54 -21.53 11.82 -25.53
CA HIS A 54 -22.10 12.15 -24.24
C HIS A 54 -21.58 13.52 -23.75
N ARG A 55 -22.47 14.53 -23.71
CA ARG A 55 -22.08 15.92 -23.44
C ARG A 55 -21.53 16.12 -22.04
N GLU A 56 -22.18 15.57 -21.01
CA GLU A 56 -21.73 15.76 -19.62
C GLU A 56 -20.37 15.09 -19.37
N LEU A 57 -20.08 14.00 -20.08
CA LEU A 57 -18.77 13.32 -19.99
C LEU A 57 -17.67 14.21 -20.59
N TRP A 58 -17.96 14.89 -21.70
CA TRP A 58 -17.04 15.85 -22.31
C TRP A 58 -16.92 17.16 -21.49
N ASP A 59 -18.02 17.67 -20.96
CA ASP A 59 -18.04 18.96 -20.27
C ASP A 59 -17.36 18.88 -18.90
N SER A 60 -17.58 17.80 -18.16
CA SER A 60 -17.02 17.59 -16.82
C SER A 60 -15.64 16.93 -16.83
N TYR A 61 -15.36 16.04 -17.80
CA TYR A 61 -14.16 15.19 -17.80
C TYR A 61 -13.36 15.25 -19.09
N ARG A 62 -13.84 15.92 -20.14
CA ARG A 62 -13.12 16.04 -21.43
C ARG A 62 -12.83 14.70 -22.12
N ILE A 63 -13.66 13.69 -21.84
CA ILE A 63 -13.63 12.39 -22.50
C ILE A 63 -14.75 12.32 -23.54
N ILE A 64 -14.43 11.82 -24.74
CA ILE A 64 -15.41 11.64 -25.81
C ILE A 64 -15.80 10.16 -25.89
N GLY A 65 -17.10 9.92 -25.82
CA GLY A 65 -17.67 8.59 -25.99
C GLY A 65 -19.11 8.69 -26.47
N TYR A 66 -19.50 7.83 -27.42
CA TYR A 66 -20.89 7.72 -27.85
C TYR A 66 -21.65 6.82 -26.88
N ALA A 67 -22.71 7.34 -26.25
CA ALA A 67 -23.54 6.58 -25.32
C ALA A 67 -24.39 5.54 -26.08
N TYR A 68 -23.96 4.28 -26.05
CA TYR A 68 -24.58 3.21 -26.81
C TYR A 68 -25.73 2.56 -26.03
N GLU A 69 -26.92 2.56 -26.61
CA GLU A 69 -28.08 1.85 -26.07
C GLU A 69 -28.14 0.40 -26.55
N ASN A 70 -28.25 0.21 -27.87
CA ASN A 70 -28.35 -1.09 -28.52
C ASN A 70 -28.12 -0.96 -30.04
N ASP A 71 -27.84 -2.08 -30.71
CA ASP A 71 -27.54 -2.12 -32.14
C ASP A 71 -28.72 -1.63 -32.99
N GLN A 72 -29.97 -1.89 -32.57
CA GLN A 72 -31.15 -1.45 -33.32
C GLN A 72 -31.31 0.07 -33.31
N SER A 73 -31.06 0.71 -32.16
CA SER A 73 -31.13 2.16 -32.00
C SER A 73 -30.07 2.84 -32.87
N CYS A 74 -28.82 2.36 -32.79
CA CYS A 74 -27.71 2.88 -33.59
C CYS A 74 -27.96 2.73 -35.10
N THR A 75 -28.42 1.55 -35.54
CA THR A 75 -28.77 1.32 -36.95
C THR A 75 -29.88 2.25 -37.41
N ARG A 76 -30.94 2.44 -36.61
CA ARG A 76 -32.03 3.38 -36.94
C ARG A 76 -31.53 4.82 -37.06
N GLU A 77 -30.64 5.27 -36.19
CA GLU A 77 -30.06 6.61 -36.28
C GLU A 77 -29.23 6.78 -37.55
N MET A 78 -28.37 5.82 -37.87
CA MET A 78 -27.60 5.84 -39.12
C MET A 78 -28.51 5.81 -40.36
N GLU A 79 -29.58 5.02 -40.34
CA GLU A 79 -30.61 5.01 -41.39
C GLU A 79 -31.28 6.38 -41.55
N ASN A 80 -31.57 7.08 -40.44
CA ASN A 80 -32.12 8.43 -40.47
C ASN A 80 -31.14 9.41 -41.12
N PHE A 81 -29.83 9.30 -40.86
CA PHE A 81 -28.80 10.12 -41.53
C PHE A 81 -28.60 9.74 -43.01
N ILE A 82 -28.85 8.49 -43.38
CA ILE A 82 -28.74 8.01 -44.77
C ILE A 82 -29.95 8.39 -45.62
N ARG A 83 -31.14 8.48 -45.03
CA ARG A 83 -32.41 8.74 -45.75
C ARG A 83 -32.35 9.94 -46.71
N PRO A 84 -31.83 11.13 -46.34
CA PRO A 84 -31.73 12.26 -47.25
C PRO A 84 -30.88 11.97 -48.50
N TYR A 85 -29.82 11.16 -48.36
CA TYR A 85 -28.96 10.78 -49.49
C TYR A 85 -29.67 9.80 -50.43
N LEU A 86 -30.51 8.90 -49.91
CA LEU A 86 -31.31 7.99 -50.74
C LEU A 86 -32.40 8.74 -51.50
N GLU A 87 -33.06 9.72 -50.86
CA GLU A 87 -34.06 10.57 -51.51
C GLU A 87 -33.47 11.41 -52.66
N HIS A 88 -32.20 11.82 -52.54
CA HIS A 88 -31.50 12.67 -53.51
C HIS A 88 -30.46 11.91 -54.36
N CYS A 89 -30.54 10.57 -54.46
CA CYS A 89 -29.53 9.76 -55.16
C CYS A 89 -29.58 9.89 -56.71
N GLY A 90 -30.63 10.50 -57.26
CA GLY A 90 -30.74 10.85 -58.68
C GLY A 90 -30.44 9.68 -59.63
N TRP A 91 -29.42 9.82 -60.47
CA TRP A 91 -29.02 8.84 -61.48
C TRP A 91 -28.29 7.60 -60.93
N TYR A 92 -27.99 7.56 -59.63
CA TYR A 92 -27.38 6.39 -59.00
C TYR A 92 -28.41 5.31 -58.64
N ALA A 93 -29.69 5.67 -58.47
CA ALA A 93 -30.82 4.75 -58.28
C ALA A 93 -30.55 3.69 -57.18
N LEU A 94 -30.17 4.17 -55.99
CA LEU A 94 -29.85 3.33 -54.84
C LEU A 94 -31.12 2.82 -54.15
N ARG A 95 -31.09 1.56 -53.67
CA ARG A 95 -32.21 0.87 -53.00
C ARG A 95 -31.71 -0.02 -51.87
N SER A 96 -32.64 -0.40 -50.99
CA SER A 96 -32.44 -1.40 -49.94
C SER A 96 -31.18 -1.18 -49.11
N PRO A 97 -31.05 -0.03 -48.41
CA PRO A 97 -29.96 0.17 -47.46
C PRO A 97 -30.09 -0.84 -46.32
N GLU A 98 -29.02 -1.58 -46.04
CA GLU A 98 -28.92 -2.47 -44.89
C GLU A 98 -27.62 -2.17 -44.15
N ILE A 99 -27.73 -1.85 -42.85
CA ILE A 99 -26.59 -1.53 -42.00
C ILE A 99 -26.39 -2.67 -41.01
N SER A 100 -25.15 -3.15 -40.94
CA SER A 100 -24.74 -4.16 -39.96
C SER A 100 -23.55 -3.66 -39.16
N ILE A 101 -23.67 -3.63 -37.83
CA ILE A 101 -22.57 -3.29 -36.94
C ILE A 101 -21.72 -4.55 -36.76
N THR A 102 -20.46 -4.50 -37.16
CA THR A 102 -19.56 -5.67 -37.18
C THR A 102 -18.63 -5.72 -35.99
N LYS A 103 -18.19 -4.56 -35.48
CA LYS A 103 -17.35 -4.46 -34.28
C LYS A 103 -17.66 -3.17 -33.52
N LYS A 104 -17.64 -3.27 -32.19
CA LYS A 104 -17.72 -2.16 -31.25
C LYS A 104 -16.47 -2.19 -30.38
N THR A 105 -15.97 -1.02 -30.06
CA THR A 105 -14.84 -0.81 -29.16
C THR A 105 -15.30 0.18 -28.10
N PHE A 106 -15.41 -0.27 -26.85
CA PHE A 106 -15.82 0.54 -25.71
C PHE A 106 -14.62 1.21 -25.04
N LEU A 107 -14.87 2.29 -24.29
CA LEU A 107 -13.82 2.93 -23.47
C LEU A 107 -13.22 1.98 -22.45
N THR A 108 -14.01 1.03 -21.95
CA THR A 108 -13.59 -0.03 -21.03
C THR A 108 -12.86 -1.19 -21.71
N ASP A 109 -12.73 -1.23 -23.03
CA ASP A 109 -12.05 -2.36 -23.69
C ASP A 109 -10.52 -2.27 -23.56
N ALA A 110 -9.85 -3.41 -23.72
CA ALA A 110 -8.38 -3.55 -23.66
C ALA A 110 -7.77 -2.99 -22.35
N GLY A 111 -8.44 -3.27 -21.23
CA GLY A 111 -8.01 -2.83 -19.90
C GLY A 111 -8.10 -1.32 -19.70
N GLY A 112 -9.02 -0.61 -20.37
CA GLY A 112 -9.15 0.85 -20.27
C GLY A 112 -8.22 1.65 -21.20
N ARG A 113 -7.54 1.00 -22.14
CA ARG A 113 -6.60 1.67 -23.06
C ARG A 113 -7.24 2.81 -23.87
N TRP A 114 -8.48 2.62 -24.32
CA TRP A 114 -9.17 3.63 -25.14
C TRP A 114 -9.56 4.85 -24.30
N PHE A 115 -9.85 4.63 -23.01
CA PHE A 115 -10.01 5.70 -22.04
C PHE A 115 -8.68 6.45 -21.80
N GLU A 116 -7.55 5.74 -21.65
CA GLU A 116 -6.22 6.40 -21.59
C GLU A 116 -5.96 7.26 -22.83
N GLN A 117 -6.32 6.76 -24.01
CA GLN A 117 -6.10 7.47 -25.27
C GLN A 117 -6.87 8.80 -25.32
N GLU A 118 -8.12 8.81 -24.86
CA GLU A 118 -8.92 10.05 -24.74
C GLU A 118 -8.30 11.06 -23.77
N ILE A 119 -7.80 10.59 -22.61
CA ILE A 119 -7.07 11.44 -21.66
C ILE A 119 -5.84 12.04 -22.34
N LEU A 120 -5.03 11.22 -23.02
CA LEU A 120 -3.84 11.69 -23.71
C LEU A 120 -4.17 12.69 -24.81
N ASP A 121 -5.23 12.47 -25.57
CA ASP A 121 -5.66 13.36 -26.63
C ASP A 121 -6.16 14.69 -26.09
N TYR A 122 -6.87 14.70 -24.95
CA TYR A 122 -7.19 15.93 -24.22
C TYR A 122 -5.91 16.67 -23.76
N LEU A 123 -4.98 15.97 -23.12
CA LEU A 123 -3.77 16.58 -22.57
C LEU A 123 -2.80 17.08 -23.65
N LYS A 124 -2.82 16.54 -24.88
CA LYS A 124 -2.09 17.11 -26.03
C LYS A 124 -2.44 18.57 -26.29
N PHE A 125 -3.66 19.00 -25.97
CA PHE A 125 -4.14 20.38 -26.16
C PHE A 125 -4.04 21.24 -24.89
N GLY A 126 -3.66 20.66 -23.74
CA GLY A 126 -3.63 21.30 -22.44
C GLY A 126 -2.28 21.19 -21.73
N TRP A 127 -1.50 22.28 -21.73
CA TRP A 127 -0.66 22.74 -20.61
C TRP A 127 0.22 21.71 -19.86
N ILE A 128 0.73 20.65 -20.49
CA ILE A 128 1.70 19.82 -19.76
C ILE A 128 3.03 20.57 -19.67
N ASN A 129 3.20 21.31 -18.56
CA ASN A 129 4.48 21.80 -18.10
C ASN A 129 5.23 20.63 -17.43
N LEU A 130 5.53 19.58 -18.22
CA LEU A 130 6.43 18.49 -17.86
C LEU A 130 7.88 18.99 -17.67
N ASN A 131 8.13 20.31 -17.77
CA ASN A 131 9.40 20.94 -17.44
C ASN A 131 9.74 20.89 -15.94
N THR A 132 8.83 20.39 -15.09
CA THR A 132 9.13 19.98 -13.71
C THR A 132 9.04 18.47 -13.52
N ALA A 133 9.19 17.66 -14.58
CA ALA A 133 9.76 16.34 -14.39
C ALA A 133 11.26 16.52 -14.15
N PRO A 134 11.80 16.11 -12.99
CA PRO A 134 13.24 16.10 -12.81
C PRO A 134 13.86 15.12 -13.81
N ALA A 135 15.19 15.18 -13.89
CA ALA A 135 16.01 14.37 -14.78
C ALA A 135 15.93 12.84 -14.60
N SER A 136 14.96 12.29 -13.85
CA SER A 136 14.04 11.29 -14.42
C SER A 136 12.90 10.96 -13.44
N ALA A 137 11.65 10.94 -13.91
CA ALA A 137 10.54 10.37 -13.14
C ALA A 137 10.78 8.88 -12.79
N GLU A 138 11.63 8.20 -13.58
CA GLU A 138 12.11 6.84 -13.31
C GLU A 138 12.95 6.77 -12.04
N GLU A 139 13.90 7.70 -11.81
CA GLU A 139 14.67 7.77 -10.57
C GLU A 139 13.79 8.02 -9.35
N LEU A 140 12.81 8.93 -9.46
CA LEU A 140 11.86 9.18 -8.37
C LEU A 140 11.03 7.93 -8.05
N TRP A 141 10.55 7.23 -9.08
CA TRP A 141 9.82 5.97 -8.92
C TRP A 141 10.68 4.90 -8.25
N GLU A 142 11.90 4.71 -8.73
CA GLU A 142 12.84 3.75 -8.17
C GLU A 142 13.07 4.02 -6.68
N GLN A 143 13.26 5.27 -6.30
CA GLN A 143 13.44 5.68 -4.90
C GLN A 143 12.19 5.44 -4.03
N ILE A 144 10.98 5.68 -4.55
CA ILE A 144 9.73 5.42 -3.81
C ILE A 144 9.49 3.93 -3.64
N SER A 145 9.67 3.14 -4.71
CA SER A 145 9.55 1.68 -4.67
C SER A 145 10.56 1.07 -3.71
N GLU A 146 11.79 1.59 -3.72
CA GLU A 146 12.84 1.21 -2.78
C GLU A 146 12.46 1.55 -1.34
N ALA A 147 11.92 2.75 -1.09
CA ALA A 147 11.44 3.16 0.23
C ALA A 147 10.30 2.26 0.74
N GLN A 148 9.35 1.86 -0.11
CA GLN A 148 8.29 0.93 0.29
C GLN A 148 8.83 -0.44 0.70
N THR A 149 9.78 -0.95 -0.08
CA THR A 149 10.46 -2.22 0.24
C THR A 149 11.21 -2.07 1.56
N MET A 150 11.94 -0.97 1.73
CA MET A 150 12.72 -0.67 2.93
C MET A 150 11.84 -0.52 4.17
N ASP A 151 10.67 0.12 4.10
CA ASP A 151 9.73 0.24 5.22
C ASP A 151 9.35 -1.13 5.81
N SER A 152 8.98 -2.09 4.95
CA SER A 152 8.59 -3.43 5.39
C SER A 152 9.74 -4.16 6.10
N VAL A 153 10.97 -3.96 5.62
CA VAL A 153 12.18 -4.55 6.17
C VAL A 153 12.53 -3.90 7.51
N LEU A 154 12.50 -2.57 7.58
CA LEU A 154 12.78 -1.79 8.78
C LEU A 154 11.79 -2.09 9.91
N LYS A 155 10.51 -2.28 9.61
CA LYS A 155 9.49 -2.65 10.60
C LYS A 155 9.77 -3.99 11.24
N ASP A 156 10.08 -5.01 10.43
CA ASP A 156 10.37 -6.35 10.95
C ASP A 156 11.68 -6.38 11.76
N TYR A 157 12.70 -5.59 11.40
CA TYR A 157 13.94 -5.47 12.19
C TYR A 157 13.77 -4.58 13.43
N GLY A 158 12.95 -3.52 13.37
CA GLY A 158 12.57 -2.74 14.56
C GLY A 158 11.84 -3.61 15.60
N LEU A 159 11.04 -4.59 15.13
CA LEU A 159 10.44 -5.59 16.01
C LEU A 159 11.49 -6.51 16.68
N ARG A 160 12.62 -6.78 16.03
CA ARG A 160 13.75 -7.52 16.66
C ARG A 160 14.38 -6.71 17.79
N SER A 161 14.55 -5.40 17.61
CA SER A 161 15.02 -4.54 18.71
C SER A 161 14.10 -4.61 19.93
N ARG A 162 12.77 -4.63 19.73
CA ARG A 162 11.80 -4.78 20.84
C ARG A 162 11.91 -6.13 21.54
N GLU A 163 12.08 -7.22 20.78
CA GLU A 163 12.25 -8.55 21.36
C GLU A 163 13.56 -8.68 22.16
N ALA A 164 14.65 -8.06 21.68
CA ALA A 164 15.91 -7.98 22.42
C ALA A 164 15.72 -7.31 23.77
N ILE A 165 15.03 -6.17 23.80
CA ILE A 165 14.67 -5.48 25.04
C ILE A 165 13.76 -6.33 25.93
N ALA A 166 12.78 -7.03 25.37
CA ALA A 166 11.89 -7.89 26.14
C ALA A 166 12.63 -9.05 26.83
N MET A 167 13.74 -9.52 26.24
CA MET A 167 14.67 -10.46 26.85
C MET A 167 15.46 -9.81 27.97
N GLU A 168 16.05 -8.62 27.77
CA GLU A 168 16.74 -7.87 28.84
C GLU A 168 15.83 -7.63 30.05
N LYS A 169 14.57 -7.24 29.82
CA LYS A 169 13.54 -7.13 30.87
C LYS A 169 13.28 -8.45 31.60
N ALA A 170 13.41 -9.58 30.94
CA ALA A 170 13.27 -10.90 31.58
C ALA A 170 14.49 -11.21 32.45
N ILE A 171 15.71 -10.92 31.98
CA ILE A 171 16.94 -11.06 32.76
C ILE A 171 16.91 -10.16 33.99
N MET A 172 16.47 -8.90 33.87
CA MET A 172 16.31 -7.99 35.01
C MET A 172 15.33 -8.52 36.07
N LYS A 173 14.26 -9.21 35.67
CA LYS A 173 13.33 -9.86 36.61
C LYS A 173 13.98 -11.02 37.35
N ILE A 174 14.81 -11.81 36.67
CA ILE A 174 15.61 -12.88 37.29
C ILE A 174 16.60 -12.27 38.28
N LYS A 175 17.36 -11.24 37.88
CA LYS A 175 18.29 -10.54 38.76
C LYS A 175 17.60 -9.98 40.00
N LYS A 176 16.46 -9.30 39.83
CA LYS A 176 15.67 -8.78 40.95
C LYS A 176 15.20 -9.90 41.90
N ASN A 177 14.86 -11.07 41.38
CA ASN A 177 14.54 -12.23 42.20
C ASN A 177 15.76 -12.69 43.02
N LEU A 178 16.93 -12.84 42.38
CA LEU A 178 18.17 -13.21 43.07
C LEU A 178 18.61 -12.18 44.13
N ASP A 179 18.52 -10.89 43.82
CA ASP A 179 18.82 -9.82 44.79
C ASP A 179 17.84 -9.86 45.99
N THR A 180 16.59 -10.25 45.75
CA THR A 180 15.61 -10.47 46.81
C THR A 180 15.97 -11.70 47.65
N GLN A 181 16.46 -12.78 47.02
CA GLN A 181 16.95 -13.96 47.74
C GLN A 181 18.13 -13.59 48.65
N GLU A 182 19.12 -12.87 48.13
CA GLU A 182 20.29 -12.44 48.91
C GLU A 182 19.91 -11.52 50.07
N ARG A 183 18.97 -10.58 49.83
CA ARG A 183 18.45 -9.69 50.88
C ARG A 183 17.74 -10.49 51.99
N LEU A 184 16.82 -11.39 51.63
CA LEU A 184 16.07 -12.22 52.59
C LEU A 184 16.98 -13.16 53.38
N HIS A 185 18.02 -13.71 52.74
CA HIS A 185 19.02 -14.55 53.42
C HIS A 185 19.80 -13.79 54.49
N ARG A 186 20.24 -12.56 54.18
CA ARG A 186 20.90 -11.68 55.16
C ARG A 186 19.97 -11.17 56.26
N GLU A 187 18.70 -10.89 55.93
CA GLU A 187 17.69 -10.50 56.92
C GLU A 187 17.41 -11.65 57.91
N ALA A 188 17.22 -12.87 57.42
CA ALA A 188 17.07 -14.06 58.23
C ALA A 188 18.30 -14.32 59.13
N GLU A 189 19.51 -14.09 58.59
CA GLU A 189 20.76 -14.19 59.38
C GLU A 189 20.80 -13.15 60.51
N ALA A 190 20.36 -11.91 60.25
CA ALA A 190 20.28 -10.88 61.28
C ALA A 190 19.21 -11.19 62.34
N GLU A 191 18.05 -11.69 61.92
CA GLU A 191 16.95 -12.08 62.81
C GLU A 191 17.35 -13.22 63.77
N LEU A 192 18.17 -14.17 63.30
CA LEU A 192 18.77 -15.21 64.16
C LEU A 192 19.71 -14.61 65.20
N ARG A 193 20.52 -13.59 64.85
CA ARG A 193 21.43 -12.93 65.80
C ARG A 193 20.68 -12.06 66.83
N ASP A 194 19.56 -11.47 66.43
CA ASP A 194 18.75 -10.60 67.28
C ASP A 194 17.75 -11.39 68.16
N GLY A 195 17.71 -12.73 68.04
CA GLY A 195 16.83 -13.62 68.81
C GLY A 195 15.36 -13.53 68.40
N ASN A 196 15.06 -13.18 67.14
CA ASN A 196 13.70 -13.02 66.64
C ASN A 196 13.28 -14.22 65.76
N HIS A 197 13.05 -15.37 66.39
CA HIS A 197 12.81 -16.66 65.71
C HIS A 197 11.57 -16.65 64.82
N SER A 198 10.48 -16.00 65.27
CA SER A 198 9.27 -15.84 64.47
C SER A 198 9.47 -15.01 63.20
N ALA A 199 10.43 -14.07 63.21
CA ALA A 199 10.77 -13.27 62.04
C ALA A 199 11.67 -14.06 61.10
N PHE A 200 12.65 -14.79 61.64
CA PHE A 200 13.47 -15.74 60.88
C PHE A 200 12.60 -16.74 60.09
N GLN A 201 11.60 -17.35 60.72
CA GLN A 201 10.70 -18.29 60.04
C GLN A 201 9.95 -17.66 58.87
N ARG A 202 9.55 -16.39 59.00
CA ARG A 202 8.90 -15.63 57.93
C ARG A 202 9.88 -15.34 56.79
N SER A 203 11.05 -14.78 57.08
CA SER A 203 12.08 -14.46 56.10
C SER A 203 12.59 -15.70 55.35
N ALA A 204 12.77 -16.82 56.05
CA ALA A 204 13.15 -18.09 55.45
C ALA A 204 12.05 -18.70 54.57
N SER A 205 10.78 -18.58 54.97
CA SER A 205 9.63 -18.98 54.16
C SER A 205 9.48 -18.11 52.90
N GLU A 206 9.68 -16.79 53.02
CA GLU A 206 9.69 -15.86 51.89
C GLU A 206 10.84 -16.17 50.92
N LEU A 207 12.04 -16.45 51.45
CA LEU A 207 13.20 -16.87 50.66
C LEU A 207 12.88 -18.14 49.85
N ALA A 208 12.35 -19.17 50.50
CA ALA A 208 11.91 -20.39 49.83
C ALA A 208 10.83 -20.11 48.75
N GLY A 209 9.95 -19.13 48.98
CA GLY A 209 8.98 -18.67 47.98
C GLY A 209 9.65 -18.06 46.75
N THR A 210 10.64 -17.18 46.93
CA THR A 210 11.38 -16.55 45.82
C THR A 210 12.19 -17.55 45.00
N ILE A 211 12.81 -18.53 45.67
CA ILE A 211 13.57 -19.66 45.10
C ILE A 211 12.65 -20.56 44.26
N ARG A 212 11.44 -20.89 44.74
CA ARG A 212 10.42 -21.63 43.96
C ARG A 212 9.92 -20.88 42.72
N ALA A 213 10.00 -19.54 42.71
CA ALA A 213 9.56 -18.74 41.57
C ALA A 213 10.62 -18.68 40.46
N LEU A 214 11.90 -18.89 40.77
CA LEU A 214 13.03 -18.77 39.84
C LEU A 214 12.88 -19.62 38.55
N PRO A 215 12.48 -20.91 38.57
CA PRO A 215 12.32 -21.71 37.36
C PRO A 215 11.31 -21.11 36.38
N SER A 216 10.24 -20.51 36.90
CA SER A 216 9.20 -19.91 36.05
C SER A 216 9.69 -18.62 35.36
N LEU A 217 10.60 -17.89 36.01
CA LEU A 217 11.24 -16.70 35.43
C LEU A 217 12.25 -17.09 34.34
N ILE A 218 13.05 -18.12 34.59
CA ILE A 218 13.98 -18.70 33.61
C ILE A 218 13.21 -19.21 32.39
N GLN A 219 12.15 -20.01 32.60
CA GLN A 219 11.30 -20.48 31.50
C GLN A 219 10.66 -19.32 30.71
N SER A 220 10.31 -18.21 31.37
CA SER A 220 9.79 -17.03 30.68
C SER A 220 10.85 -16.34 29.83
N TYR A 221 12.12 -16.34 30.26
CA TYR A 221 13.24 -15.83 29.48
C TYR A 221 13.52 -16.76 28.29
N ASP A 222 13.62 -18.08 28.51
CA ASP A 222 13.84 -19.08 27.46
C ASP A 222 12.85 -18.97 26.30
N LYS A 223 11.56 -18.85 26.62
CA LYS A 223 10.51 -18.68 25.61
C LYS A 223 10.74 -17.44 24.73
N LYS A 224 11.25 -16.36 25.32
CA LYS A 224 11.55 -15.12 24.58
C LYS A 224 12.81 -15.27 23.75
N ALA A 225 13.86 -15.90 24.29
CA ALA A 225 15.09 -16.20 23.55
C ALA A 225 14.80 -17.10 22.33
N ASP A 226 14.04 -18.18 22.52
CA ASP A 226 13.63 -19.07 21.43
C ASP A 226 12.75 -18.36 20.40
N SER A 227 11.87 -17.46 20.84
CA SER A 227 11.07 -16.63 19.94
C SER A 227 11.93 -15.68 19.13
N TYR A 228 12.88 -15.00 19.77
CA TYR A 228 13.79 -14.07 19.10
C TYR A 228 14.62 -14.76 18.03
N SER A 229 15.27 -15.89 18.35
CA SER A 229 16.07 -16.64 17.37
C SER A 229 15.23 -17.16 16.20
N ARG A 230 14.01 -17.67 16.48
CA ARG A 230 13.11 -18.14 15.42
C ARG A 230 12.67 -16.98 14.53
N ASN A 231 12.21 -15.89 15.14
CA ASN A 231 11.67 -14.76 14.39
C ASN A 231 12.78 -14.04 13.59
N LEU A 232 14.01 -13.99 14.10
CA LEU A 232 15.18 -13.47 13.35
C LEU A 232 15.43 -14.29 12.07
N ALA A 233 15.48 -15.62 12.19
CA ALA A 233 15.67 -16.50 11.04
C ALA A 233 14.51 -16.42 10.02
N GLU A 234 13.27 -16.28 10.50
CA GLU A 234 12.09 -16.09 9.64
C GLU A 234 12.12 -14.74 8.90
N THR A 235 12.49 -13.65 9.59
CA THR A 235 12.63 -12.32 9.01
C THR A 235 13.71 -12.28 7.93
N GLU A 236 14.87 -12.91 8.17
CA GLU A 236 15.93 -13.02 7.17
C GLU A 236 15.50 -13.83 5.94
N ALA A 237 14.77 -14.92 6.14
CA ALA A 237 14.26 -15.73 5.04
C ALA A 237 13.22 -14.97 4.21
N ARG A 238 12.34 -14.22 4.86
CA ARG A 238 11.28 -13.41 4.22
C ARG A 238 11.86 -12.30 3.37
N HIS A 239 12.89 -11.62 3.86
CA HIS A 239 13.43 -10.40 3.23
C HIS A 239 14.68 -10.63 2.37
N ARG A 240 15.10 -11.88 2.17
CA ARG A 240 16.29 -12.20 1.36
C ARG A 240 16.23 -11.60 -0.04
N ASP A 241 15.16 -11.89 -0.77
CA ASP A 241 15.01 -11.45 -2.16
C ASP A 241 14.79 -9.92 -2.23
N ALA A 242 14.05 -9.38 -1.26
CA ALA A 242 13.82 -7.94 -1.13
C ALA A 242 15.14 -7.18 -0.93
N LEU A 243 16.03 -7.69 -0.06
CA LEU A 243 17.35 -7.13 0.20
C LEU A 243 18.24 -7.12 -1.03
N GLU A 244 18.22 -8.17 -1.85
CA GLU A 244 18.99 -8.24 -3.09
C GLU A 244 18.54 -7.21 -4.13
N GLY A 245 17.25 -6.83 -4.11
CA GLY A 245 16.66 -5.83 -4.99
C GLY A 245 16.93 -4.37 -4.61
N LEU A 246 17.42 -4.09 -3.40
CA LEU A 246 17.72 -2.72 -2.95
C LEU A 246 19.05 -2.21 -3.53
N LYS A 247 19.26 -0.89 -3.53
CA LYS A 247 20.53 -0.28 -3.91
C LYS A 247 21.63 -0.61 -2.90
N PRO A 248 22.92 -0.63 -3.33
CA PRO A 248 24.03 -1.02 -2.45
C PRO A 248 24.14 -0.21 -1.16
N GLU A 249 23.78 1.07 -1.20
CA GLU A 249 23.78 1.98 -0.05
C GLU A 249 22.78 1.50 1.01
N ASN A 250 21.52 1.23 0.62
CA ASN A 250 20.46 0.76 1.51
C ASN A 250 20.69 -0.69 1.97
N GLN A 251 21.28 -1.53 1.13
CA GLN A 251 21.72 -2.87 1.54
C GLN A 251 22.73 -2.81 2.67
N THR A 252 23.66 -1.86 2.63
CA THR A 252 24.69 -1.70 3.67
C THR A 252 24.05 -1.31 4.99
N ILE A 253 23.11 -0.37 4.98
CA ILE A 253 22.34 0.05 6.15
C ILE A 253 21.67 -1.16 6.82
N ILE A 254 20.96 -2.00 6.06
CA ILE A 254 20.23 -3.14 6.65
C ILE A 254 21.18 -4.26 7.08
N ARG A 255 22.28 -4.49 6.35
CA ARG A 255 23.30 -5.48 6.76
C ARG A 255 23.99 -5.12 8.07
N GLU A 256 24.26 -3.84 8.32
CA GLU A 256 24.77 -3.37 9.63
C GLU A 256 23.78 -3.67 10.77
N GLN A 257 22.46 -3.59 10.49
CA GLN A 257 21.45 -3.95 11.48
C GLN A 257 21.37 -5.45 11.73
N LEU A 258 21.44 -6.24 10.66
CA LEU A 258 21.49 -7.69 10.75
C LEU A 258 22.69 -8.20 11.53
N SER A 259 23.88 -7.65 11.26
CA SER A 259 25.09 -8.03 12.01
C SER A 259 24.92 -7.75 13.50
N SER A 260 24.29 -6.61 13.85
CA SER A 260 24.03 -6.25 15.24
C SER A 260 23.01 -7.16 15.92
N CYS A 261 21.98 -7.61 15.20
CA CYS A 261 21.03 -8.61 15.68
C CYS A 261 21.71 -9.95 16.02
N HIS A 262 22.63 -10.40 15.15
CA HIS A 262 23.43 -11.61 15.37
C HIS A 262 24.41 -11.45 16.52
N GLU A 263 25.14 -10.33 16.59
CA GLU A 263 26.08 -10.08 17.69
C GLU A 263 25.38 -10.11 19.05
N TYR A 264 24.18 -9.53 19.13
CA TYR A 264 23.35 -9.63 20.33
C TYR A 264 22.93 -11.08 20.60
N ALA A 265 22.45 -11.82 19.58
CA ALA A 265 22.03 -13.22 19.72
C ALA A 265 23.17 -14.13 20.22
N ASP A 266 24.37 -13.94 19.69
CA ASP A 266 25.56 -14.72 20.06
C ASP A 266 25.97 -14.45 21.52
N GLN A 267 25.93 -13.19 21.95
CA GLN A 267 26.21 -12.81 23.34
C GLN A 267 25.13 -13.32 24.29
N ASP A 268 23.85 -13.23 23.89
CA ASP A 268 22.73 -13.77 24.66
C ASP A 268 22.83 -15.28 24.83
N GLY A 269 23.26 -16.02 23.80
CA GLY A 269 23.51 -17.46 23.90
C GLY A 269 24.52 -17.84 24.98
N SER A 270 25.52 -16.99 25.25
CA SER A 270 26.47 -17.20 26.35
C SER A 270 25.84 -16.93 27.72
N ARG A 271 25.00 -15.89 27.84
CA ARG A 271 24.28 -15.55 29.08
C ARG A 271 23.22 -16.59 29.42
N ARG A 272 22.56 -17.15 28.42
CA ARG A 272 21.56 -18.21 28.57
C ARG A 272 22.10 -19.43 29.30
N LEU A 273 23.33 -19.86 28.99
CA LEU A 273 23.99 -20.97 29.71
C LEU A 273 24.15 -20.70 31.21
N GLU A 274 24.49 -19.47 31.58
CA GLU A 274 24.58 -19.06 32.98
C GLU A 274 23.19 -19.02 33.64
N ILE A 275 22.21 -18.43 32.96
CA ILE A 275 20.82 -18.33 33.45
C ILE A 275 20.21 -19.72 33.67
N ASP A 276 20.43 -20.66 32.77
CA ASP A 276 19.92 -22.04 32.87
C ASP A 276 20.50 -22.75 34.10
N SER A 277 21.78 -22.50 34.43
CA SER A 277 22.45 -23.11 35.59
C SER A 277 21.98 -22.57 36.95
N LEU A 278 21.21 -21.47 36.98
CA LEU A 278 20.72 -20.88 38.24
C LEU A 278 19.70 -21.78 38.96
N ASP A 279 19.04 -22.69 38.24
CA ASP A 279 18.05 -23.63 38.80
C ASP A 279 18.66 -24.98 39.21
N ASP A 280 19.94 -25.25 38.92
CA ASP A 280 20.56 -26.56 39.11
C ASP A 280 20.52 -27.02 40.59
N ASP A 281 20.78 -26.10 41.52
CA ASP A 281 20.81 -26.37 42.96
C ASP A 281 19.48 -26.06 43.67
N ASN A 282 18.44 -25.68 42.94
CA ASN A 282 17.22 -25.11 43.51
C ASN A 282 16.49 -26.07 44.46
N GLU A 283 16.40 -27.35 44.09
CA GLU A 283 15.82 -28.40 44.94
C GLU A 283 16.66 -28.64 46.21
N TYR A 284 17.99 -28.58 46.08
CA TYR A 284 18.91 -28.69 47.22
C TYR A 284 18.74 -27.50 48.17
N LEU A 285 18.68 -26.28 47.66
CA LEU A 285 18.50 -25.06 48.45
C LEU A 285 17.17 -25.07 49.21
N LEU A 286 16.08 -25.49 48.57
CA LEU A 286 14.78 -25.60 49.22
C LEU A 286 14.78 -26.62 50.37
N ARG A 287 15.48 -27.75 50.21
CA ARG A 287 15.66 -28.73 51.28
C ARG A 287 16.52 -28.16 52.40
N ALA A 288 17.67 -27.58 52.09
CA ALA A 288 18.56 -26.98 53.08
C ALA A 288 17.85 -25.89 53.92
N ILE A 289 17.06 -25.02 53.29
CA ILE A 289 16.25 -24.02 53.99
C ILE A 289 15.21 -24.70 54.90
N GLN A 290 14.52 -25.73 54.40
CA GLN A 290 13.53 -26.45 55.19
C GLN A 290 14.16 -27.19 56.39
N ASP A 291 15.35 -27.76 56.20
CA ASP A 291 16.09 -28.46 57.25
C ASP A 291 16.50 -27.47 58.36
N VAL A 292 17.06 -26.31 58.00
CA VAL A 292 17.41 -25.26 58.99
C VAL A 292 16.18 -24.69 59.69
N ARG A 293 15.05 -24.53 58.98
CA ARG A 293 13.79 -24.09 59.58
C ARG A 293 13.22 -25.10 60.58
N SER A 294 13.29 -26.38 60.25
CA SER A 294 12.82 -27.45 61.14
C SER A 294 13.74 -27.55 62.37
N TYR A 295 15.05 -27.42 62.17
CA TYR A 295 16.04 -27.39 63.25
C TYR A 295 15.85 -26.18 64.19
N ALA A 296 15.50 -25.01 63.64
CA ALA A 296 15.13 -23.84 64.44
C ALA A 296 13.84 -24.06 65.26
N GLU A 297 12.82 -24.70 64.70
CA GLU A 297 11.57 -25.05 65.44
C GLU A 297 11.86 -26.04 66.57
N GLU A 298 12.67 -27.08 66.31
CA GLU A 298 13.10 -28.06 67.32
C GLU A 298 13.92 -27.42 68.44
N THR A 299 14.78 -26.44 68.10
CA THR A 299 15.57 -25.69 69.08
C THR A 299 14.68 -24.78 69.94
N GLU A 300 13.67 -24.13 69.35
CA GLU A 300 12.70 -23.31 70.08
C GLU A 300 11.87 -24.18 71.04
N GLU A 301 11.33 -25.32 70.59
CA GLU A 301 10.59 -26.28 71.43
C GLU A 301 11.45 -26.82 72.58
N TYR A 302 12.72 -27.15 72.32
CA TYR A 302 13.66 -27.62 73.34
C TYR A 302 13.97 -26.57 74.41
N ILE A 303 14.06 -25.29 74.02
CA ILE A 303 14.27 -24.19 74.97
C ILE A 303 13.00 -23.97 75.82
N GLU A 304 11.82 -23.94 75.19
CA GLU A 304 10.54 -23.81 75.90
C GLU A 304 10.33 -24.94 76.93
N ASP A 305 10.58 -26.20 76.53
CA ASP A 305 10.47 -27.37 77.42
C ASP A 305 11.45 -27.31 78.61
N ALA A 306 12.64 -26.75 78.40
CA ALA A 306 13.66 -26.65 79.43
C ALA A 306 13.46 -25.48 80.41
N GLU A 307 12.79 -24.40 79.98
CA GLU A 307 12.38 -23.30 80.86
C GLU A 307 11.31 -23.74 81.88
N ASP A 308 10.53 -24.78 81.56
CA ASP A 308 9.48 -25.35 82.42
C ASP A 308 10.01 -26.34 83.49
N ASP A 309 11.27 -26.78 83.43
CA ASP A 309 11.90 -27.73 84.37
C ASP A 309 12.63 -27.00 85.55
N GLU A 310 12.01 -26.97 86.75
CA GLU A 310 12.50 -26.24 87.95
C GLU A 310 13.86 -26.71 88.55
N GLU A 311 14.50 -27.77 88.03
CA GLU A 311 15.73 -28.39 88.61
C GLU A 311 16.96 -28.42 87.66
N GLY A 312 16.93 -27.74 86.51
CA GLY A 312 17.99 -27.81 85.48
C GLY A 312 19.17 -26.82 85.65
N ASP A 313 20.39 -27.26 85.30
CA ASP A 313 21.52 -26.37 85.00
C ASP A 313 21.15 -25.56 83.73
N GLY A 314 21.16 -24.21 83.81
CA GLY A 314 20.68 -23.34 82.73
C GLY A 314 21.27 -23.69 81.37
N ILE A 315 20.38 -23.83 80.38
CA ILE A 315 20.76 -24.17 79.00
C ILE A 315 21.42 -22.96 78.34
N ASP A 316 22.50 -23.20 77.60
CA ASP A 316 23.15 -22.17 76.79
C ASP A 316 22.37 -21.98 75.49
N GLU A 317 21.26 -21.25 75.56
CA GLU A 317 20.42 -20.89 74.40
C GLU A 317 21.26 -20.25 73.29
N ALA A 318 22.24 -19.43 73.65
CA ALA A 318 23.09 -18.74 72.70
C ALA A 318 23.97 -19.72 71.89
N ALA A 319 24.42 -20.82 72.51
CA ALA A 319 25.16 -21.87 71.82
C ALA A 319 24.28 -22.65 70.83
N LEU A 320 23.04 -22.97 71.21
CA LEU A 320 22.10 -23.70 70.34
C LEU A 320 21.72 -22.87 69.12
N TRP A 321 21.38 -21.59 69.32
CA TRP A 321 21.07 -20.69 68.20
C TRP A 321 22.28 -20.38 67.33
N ALA A 322 23.51 -20.47 67.86
CA ALA A 322 24.73 -20.34 67.07
C ALA A 322 24.89 -21.50 66.06
N GLU A 323 24.48 -22.72 66.39
CA GLU A 323 24.50 -23.87 65.48
C GLU A 323 23.46 -23.71 64.34
N VAL A 324 22.27 -23.19 64.67
CA VAL A 324 21.23 -22.84 63.66
C VAL A 324 21.74 -21.75 62.71
N ALA A 325 22.38 -20.70 63.26
CA ALA A 325 22.95 -19.62 62.47
C ALA A 325 24.11 -20.08 61.59
N GLU A 326 24.99 -20.96 62.07
CA GLU A 326 26.06 -21.56 61.26
C GLU A 326 25.49 -22.36 60.08
N SER A 327 24.44 -23.14 60.35
CA SER A 327 23.74 -23.93 59.32
C SER A 327 23.07 -23.04 58.26
N TRP A 328 22.48 -21.91 58.68
CA TRP A 328 21.91 -20.92 57.77
C TRP A 328 22.98 -20.23 56.90
N CYS A 329 24.10 -19.85 57.50
CA CYS A 329 25.23 -19.21 56.81
C CYS A 329 25.92 -20.13 55.80
N ALA A 330 25.79 -21.44 55.95
CA ALA A 330 26.34 -22.42 55.00
C ALA A 330 25.58 -22.46 53.66
N ILE A 331 24.33 -21.95 53.61
CA ILE A 331 23.51 -21.91 52.40
C ILE A 331 24.09 -20.89 51.41
N ARG A 332 24.52 -21.36 50.24
CA ARG A 332 25.07 -20.51 49.17
C ARG A 332 24.03 -20.27 48.10
N LEU A 333 23.62 -19.02 47.94
CA LEU A 333 22.69 -18.62 46.89
C LEU A 333 23.39 -18.42 45.55
N PRO A 334 22.71 -18.70 44.42
CA PRO A 334 23.24 -18.44 43.10
C PRO A 334 23.31 -16.94 42.82
N THR A 335 24.28 -16.52 42.01
CA THR A 335 24.47 -15.13 41.60
C THR A 335 24.55 -15.03 40.09
N LEU A 336 23.90 -14.04 39.50
CA LEU A 336 24.04 -13.71 38.09
C LEU A 336 25.16 -12.67 37.90
N GLY A 337 26.23 -13.07 37.24
CA GLY A 337 27.37 -12.25 36.84
C GLY A 337 27.29 -11.75 35.39
N ALA A 338 26.42 -12.33 34.55
CA ALA A 338 26.15 -11.85 33.20
C ALA A 338 25.80 -10.35 33.19
N ALA A 339 26.40 -9.60 32.28
CA ALA A 339 26.02 -8.20 32.05
C ALA A 339 24.65 -8.12 31.36
N HIS A 340 23.77 -7.24 31.85
CA HIS A 340 22.39 -7.11 31.39
C HIS A 340 21.80 -5.76 31.81
N GLY A 341 20.67 -5.41 31.20
CA GLY A 341 19.78 -4.38 31.74
C GLY A 341 19.64 -3.12 30.90
N ILE A 342 18.60 -2.35 31.27
CA ILE A 342 18.18 -1.12 30.63
C ILE A 342 18.00 -0.08 31.73
N ASP A 343 18.81 0.96 31.74
CA ASP A 343 18.86 1.94 32.84
C ASP A 343 17.64 2.88 32.87
N ASN A 344 16.94 3.01 31.75
CA ASN A 344 15.82 3.93 31.58
C ASN A 344 14.61 3.21 30.95
N GLU A 345 14.01 2.29 31.71
CA GLU A 345 12.81 1.52 31.30
C GLU A 345 11.64 2.42 30.90
N GLU A 346 11.49 3.60 31.52
CA GLU A 346 10.43 4.54 31.18
C GLU A 346 10.61 5.04 29.74
N THR A 347 11.80 5.51 29.38
CA THR A 347 12.09 6.01 28.02
C THR A 347 11.90 4.93 26.96
N GLU A 348 12.28 3.70 27.26
CA GLU A 348 12.07 2.59 26.33
C GLU A 348 10.59 2.23 26.17
N SER A 349 9.83 2.14 27.27
CA SER A 349 8.39 1.86 27.21
C SER A 349 7.62 2.92 26.42
N LEU A 350 8.08 4.17 26.50
CA LEU A 350 7.59 5.30 25.72
C LEU A 350 7.88 5.13 24.22
N LEU A 351 9.05 4.64 23.84
CA LEU A 351 9.39 4.35 22.44
C LEU A 351 8.55 3.18 21.89
N GLU A 352 8.33 2.13 22.68
CA GLU A 352 7.44 1.02 22.28
C GLU A 352 6.01 1.52 22.04
N ALA A 353 5.49 2.38 22.92
CA ALA A 353 4.17 2.97 22.78
C ALA A 353 4.03 3.77 21.47
N ILE A 354 5.06 4.51 21.05
CA ILE A 354 5.06 5.24 19.77
C ILE A 354 4.95 4.28 18.59
N LEU A 355 5.72 3.19 18.58
CA LEU A 355 5.71 2.23 17.48
C LEU A 355 4.37 1.49 17.38
N ASP A 356 3.71 1.22 18.50
CA ASP A 356 2.38 0.60 18.51
C ASP A 356 1.28 1.52 17.91
N LEU A 357 1.49 2.85 17.87
CA LEU A 357 0.54 3.78 17.24
C LEU A 357 0.44 3.58 15.72
N ALA A 358 1.55 3.21 15.07
CA ALA A 358 1.57 2.92 13.64
C ALA A 358 0.62 1.77 13.28
N ALA A 359 0.36 0.84 14.21
CA ALA A 359 -0.48 -0.33 13.99
C ALA A 359 -2.00 -0.07 14.09
N GLY A 360 -2.46 1.13 14.47
CA GLY A 360 -3.91 1.40 14.45
C GLY A 360 -4.43 2.65 15.18
N GLY A 361 -3.57 3.50 15.75
CA GLY A 361 -4.00 4.67 16.55
C GLY A 361 -3.68 6.03 15.93
N TYR A 362 -2.86 6.08 14.89
CA TYR A 362 -2.24 7.34 14.44
C TYR A 362 -3.20 8.32 13.73
N LEU A 363 -4.31 7.85 13.14
CA LEU A 363 -5.23 8.72 12.38
C LEU A 363 -5.74 9.90 13.19
N ASN A 364 -6.17 9.67 14.43
CA ASN A 364 -6.67 10.73 15.31
C ASN A 364 -5.57 11.70 15.74
N ILE A 365 -4.31 11.28 15.68
CA ILE A 365 -3.16 12.10 16.04
C ILE A 365 -2.85 13.06 14.88
N VAL A 366 -2.79 12.55 13.64
CA VAL A 366 -2.39 13.34 12.47
C VAL A 366 -3.52 14.19 11.87
N LEU A 367 -4.79 13.89 12.18
CA LEU A 367 -5.94 14.62 11.62
C LEU A 367 -5.98 16.08 12.13
N PRO A 368 -6.14 17.08 11.24
CA PRO A 368 -6.46 18.46 11.62
C PRO A 368 -7.71 18.57 12.50
N PRO A 369 -7.76 19.45 13.53
CA PRO A 369 -8.88 19.55 14.46
C PRO A 369 -10.16 20.06 13.82
N ASP A 370 -10.06 20.70 12.65
CA ASP A 370 -11.14 21.23 11.83
C ASP A 370 -11.60 20.25 10.73
N ARG A 371 -11.04 19.04 10.69
CA ARG A 371 -11.39 18.00 9.72
C ARG A 371 -11.93 16.78 10.43
N GLU A 372 -12.86 16.09 9.78
CA GLU A 372 -13.41 14.82 10.23
C GLU A 372 -13.12 13.74 9.20
N ILE A 373 -12.99 12.49 9.65
CA ILE A 373 -12.81 11.34 8.76
C ILE A 373 -14.15 11.10 8.03
N PRO A 374 -14.18 11.01 6.69
CA PRO A 374 -15.41 10.79 5.96
C PRO A 374 -16.08 9.49 6.38
N ALA A 375 -17.40 9.51 6.60
CA ALA A 375 -18.14 8.39 7.16
C ALA A 375 -19.19 7.88 6.16
N GLU A 376 -18.77 7.50 4.95
CA GLU A 376 -19.71 6.99 3.94
C GLU A 376 -19.23 5.67 3.31
N HIS A 377 -20.18 4.75 3.20
CA HIS A 377 -20.10 3.60 2.31
C HIS A 377 -20.90 3.95 1.07
N PHE A 378 -20.37 3.62 -0.10
CA PHE A 378 -21.07 3.84 -1.37
C PHE A 378 -21.23 2.53 -2.14
N ASP A 379 -22.31 2.45 -2.90
CA ASP A 379 -22.55 1.31 -3.76
C ASP A 379 -21.60 1.34 -4.96
N CYS A 380 -21.02 0.19 -5.22
CA CYS A 380 -19.98 -0.04 -6.22
C CYS A 380 -20.27 -1.33 -6.99
N SER A 381 -21.46 -1.93 -6.86
CA SER A 381 -21.84 -3.14 -7.59
C SER A 381 -21.77 -2.95 -9.11
N ASP A 382 -22.17 -1.77 -9.58
CA ASP A 382 -22.32 -1.44 -10.99
C ASP A 382 -21.08 -0.78 -11.60
N PHE A 383 -19.99 -0.70 -10.84
CA PHE A 383 -18.76 -0.06 -11.27
C PHE A 383 -18.08 -0.84 -12.40
N PRO A 384 -17.53 -0.15 -13.42
CA PRO A 384 -16.85 -0.81 -14.53
C PRO A 384 -15.66 -1.67 -14.07
N SER A 385 -14.97 -1.31 -12.99
CA SER A 385 -13.91 -2.13 -12.37
C SER A 385 -14.38 -3.50 -11.86
N ARG A 386 -15.69 -3.72 -11.74
CA ARG A 386 -16.28 -5.00 -11.30
C ARG A 386 -17.09 -5.71 -12.37
N THR A 387 -17.64 -4.94 -13.30
CA THR A 387 -18.63 -5.45 -14.28
C THR A 387 -18.12 -5.51 -15.71
N ALA A 388 -17.08 -4.75 -16.05
CA ALA A 388 -16.65 -4.52 -17.44
C ALA A 388 -15.13 -4.61 -17.64
N VAL A 389 -14.44 -5.36 -16.77
CA VAL A 389 -12.99 -5.56 -16.85
C VAL A 389 -12.63 -6.45 -18.05
N THR A 390 -11.72 -5.97 -18.88
CA THR A 390 -11.20 -6.69 -20.05
C THR A 390 -9.68 -6.72 -19.98
N ALA A 391 -9.07 -7.86 -20.34
CA ALA A 391 -7.62 -7.99 -20.27
C ALA A 391 -6.91 -7.08 -21.29
N ARG A 392 -5.86 -6.39 -20.83
CA ARG A 392 -4.92 -5.69 -21.72
C ARG A 392 -4.00 -6.71 -22.39
N THR A 393 -3.94 -6.71 -23.73
CA THR A 393 -3.20 -7.73 -24.52
C THR A 393 -1.85 -7.24 -25.04
N ASP A 394 -1.61 -5.94 -24.97
CA ASP A 394 -0.42 -5.26 -25.45
C ASP A 394 0.49 -4.79 -24.31
N ALA A 395 1.68 -4.29 -24.65
CA ALA A 395 2.59 -3.72 -23.66
C ALA A 395 1.90 -2.56 -22.93
N GLY A 396 2.10 -2.47 -21.61
CA GLY A 396 1.54 -1.40 -20.77
C GLY A 396 1.98 0.00 -21.22
N PRO A 397 1.31 1.04 -20.71
CA PRO A 397 1.59 2.43 -21.09
C PRO A 397 3.02 2.80 -20.72
N SER A 398 3.61 3.71 -21.49
CA SER A 398 4.88 4.32 -21.11
C SER A 398 4.75 5.06 -19.78
N LEU A 399 5.86 5.27 -19.05
CA LEU A 399 5.84 6.04 -17.80
C LEU A 399 5.25 7.44 -18.00
N LEU A 400 5.56 8.10 -19.12
CA LEU A 400 4.98 9.42 -19.47
C LEU A 400 3.47 9.36 -19.64
N THR A 401 2.95 8.29 -20.24
CA THR A 401 1.51 8.06 -20.36
C THR A 401 0.88 7.84 -18.99
N ALA A 402 1.51 7.04 -18.13
CA ALA A 402 1.04 6.83 -16.78
C ALA A 402 0.97 8.15 -15.99
N LEU A 403 2.03 8.96 -16.03
CA LEU A 403 2.11 10.29 -15.41
C LEU A 403 1.00 11.23 -15.89
N ALA A 404 0.74 11.23 -17.20
CA ALA A 404 -0.31 12.05 -17.78
C ALA A 404 -1.70 11.67 -17.23
N VAL A 405 -1.98 10.38 -17.10
CA VAL A 405 -3.25 9.90 -16.54
C VAL A 405 -3.36 10.21 -15.04
N ASP A 406 -2.27 10.12 -14.28
CA ASP A 406 -2.28 10.45 -12.84
C ASP A 406 -2.49 11.95 -12.62
N GLU A 407 -1.91 12.80 -13.47
CA GLU A 407 -2.16 14.26 -13.43
C GLU A 407 -3.59 14.60 -13.82
N TYR A 408 -4.14 13.91 -14.81
CA TYR A 408 -5.56 14.01 -15.14
C TYR A 408 -6.44 13.58 -13.94
N ALA A 409 -6.10 12.49 -13.25
CA ALA A 409 -6.83 12.06 -12.07
C ALA A 409 -6.81 13.12 -10.97
N GLY A 410 -5.64 13.70 -10.66
CA GLY A 410 -5.54 14.79 -9.69
C GLY A 410 -6.30 16.07 -10.08
N GLN A 411 -6.42 16.35 -11.39
CA GLN A 411 -7.18 17.51 -11.88
C GLN A 411 -8.70 17.36 -11.69
N PHE A 412 -9.24 16.16 -11.87
CA PHE A 412 -10.70 15.93 -11.96
C PHE A 412 -11.30 15.16 -10.79
N LEU A 413 -10.50 14.45 -10.00
CA LEU A 413 -10.95 13.66 -8.87
C LEU A 413 -10.48 14.32 -7.56
N PRO A 414 -11.40 14.71 -6.67
CA PRO A 414 -11.02 15.30 -5.40
C PRO A 414 -10.32 14.28 -4.49
N CYS A 415 -9.52 14.83 -3.58
CA CYS A 415 -8.92 14.13 -2.47
C CYS A 415 -9.39 14.73 -1.13
N PHE A 416 -9.03 14.11 -0.01
CA PHE A 416 -9.43 14.53 1.33
C PHE A 416 -9.17 16.01 1.65
N THR A 417 -8.10 16.59 1.11
CA THR A 417 -7.76 18.00 1.37
C THR A 417 -8.66 18.99 0.64
N ASP A 418 -9.43 18.54 -0.36
CA ASP A 418 -10.38 19.37 -1.08
C ASP A 418 -11.64 19.64 -0.25
N GLN A 419 -12.51 20.49 -0.80
CA GLN A 419 -13.82 20.80 -0.22
C GLN A 419 -14.91 20.30 -1.17
N ARG A 420 -15.75 19.40 -0.67
CA ARG A 420 -16.89 18.87 -1.42
C ARG A 420 -18.09 18.68 -0.50
N GLU A 421 -19.23 19.24 -0.90
CA GLU A 421 -20.48 19.15 -0.14
C GLU A 421 -21.33 17.92 -0.54
N GLU A 422 -21.26 17.51 -1.82
CA GLU A 422 -22.07 16.41 -2.36
C GLU A 422 -21.23 15.41 -3.16
N GLY A 423 -21.53 14.12 -2.97
CA GLY A 423 -20.82 13.01 -3.61
C GLY A 423 -19.54 12.61 -2.88
N ILE A 424 -18.86 11.60 -3.42
CA ILE A 424 -17.66 11.02 -2.80
C ILE A 424 -16.53 12.06 -2.80
N LEU A 425 -15.93 12.33 -1.64
CA LEU A 425 -14.80 13.25 -1.45
C LEU A 425 -13.46 12.53 -1.72
N CYS A 426 -13.25 11.35 -1.14
CA CYS A 426 -11.97 10.62 -1.21
C CYS A 426 -11.80 9.81 -2.52
N GLN A 427 -11.95 10.49 -3.67
CA GLN A 427 -11.95 9.82 -4.98
C GLN A 427 -10.55 9.42 -5.43
N LEU A 428 -9.54 10.28 -5.21
CA LEU A 428 -8.16 9.96 -5.54
C LEU A 428 -7.61 8.83 -4.66
N GLU A 429 -8.01 8.79 -3.38
CA GLU A 429 -7.72 7.70 -2.46
C GLU A 429 -8.43 6.41 -2.87
N TYR A 430 -9.68 6.48 -3.36
CA TYR A 430 -10.36 5.34 -3.97
C TYR A 430 -9.59 4.83 -5.18
N THR A 431 -9.12 5.71 -6.06
CA THR A 431 -8.29 5.30 -7.21
C THR A 431 -7.07 4.50 -6.77
N LEU A 432 -6.43 4.90 -5.66
CA LEU A 432 -5.29 4.19 -5.09
C LEU A 432 -5.66 2.85 -4.44
N THR A 433 -6.78 2.77 -3.72
CA THR A 433 -7.06 1.66 -2.78
C THR A 433 -8.21 0.75 -3.19
N GLY A 434 -9.30 1.30 -3.73
CA GLY A 434 -10.42 0.56 -4.33
C GLY A 434 -11.46 -0.02 -3.35
N SER A 435 -11.52 0.47 -2.09
CA SER A 435 -12.57 0.06 -1.13
C SER A 435 -13.90 0.81 -1.38
N SER A 436 -15.01 0.19 -0.97
CA SER A 436 -16.36 0.78 -1.00
C SER A 436 -16.66 1.74 0.15
N SER A 437 -15.64 2.12 0.92
CA SER A 437 -15.76 2.97 2.11
C SER A 437 -14.74 4.10 2.02
N GLU A 438 -15.19 5.35 2.10
CA GLU A 438 -14.30 6.51 2.04
C GLU A 438 -13.29 6.50 3.18
N ARG A 439 -13.74 6.10 4.37
CA ARG A 439 -12.88 5.93 5.54
C ARG A 439 -11.76 4.94 5.29
N GLU A 440 -12.10 3.80 4.71
CA GLU A 440 -11.10 2.76 4.39
C GLU A 440 -10.14 3.25 3.32
N ASN A 441 -10.64 3.90 2.26
CA ASN A 441 -9.81 4.47 1.20
C ASN A 441 -8.82 5.51 1.75
N PHE A 442 -9.31 6.47 2.53
CA PHE A 442 -8.49 7.48 3.18
C PHE A 442 -7.44 6.85 4.10
N SER A 443 -7.87 5.95 5.00
CA SER A 443 -6.96 5.31 5.96
C SER A 443 -5.89 4.45 5.28
N ALA A 444 -6.24 3.72 4.23
CA ALA A 444 -5.30 2.88 3.49
C ALA A 444 -4.35 3.72 2.63
N ALA A 445 -4.81 4.81 2.03
CA ALA A 445 -3.97 5.77 1.31
C ALA A 445 -2.96 6.44 2.26
N LEU A 446 -3.43 6.89 3.43
CA LEU A 446 -2.57 7.51 4.44
C LEU A 446 -1.57 6.51 5.04
N THR A 447 -1.95 5.23 5.18
CA THR A 447 -1.03 4.17 5.65
C THR A 447 0.08 3.90 4.63
N GLN A 448 -0.25 3.85 3.34
CA GLN A 448 0.76 3.71 2.28
C GLN A 448 1.68 4.92 2.22
N LEU A 449 1.15 6.13 2.41
CA LEU A 449 1.95 7.35 2.47
C LEU A 449 2.85 7.38 3.71
N LEU A 450 2.33 6.97 4.87
CA LEU A 450 3.09 6.86 6.11
C LEU A 450 4.31 5.94 5.94
N ALA A 451 4.11 4.77 5.34
CA ALA A 451 5.18 3.80 5.07
C ALA A 451 6.32 4.40 4.22
N VAL A 452 5.98 5.07 3.11
CA VAL A 452 6.99 5.73 2.27
C VAL A 452 7.72 6.83 3.04
N ARG A 453 6.97 7.64 3.80
CA ARG A 453 7.54 8.74 4.59
C ARG A 453 8.46 8.25 5.69
N GLU A 454 8.05 7.21 6.43
CA GLU A 454 8.81 6.58 7.49
C GLU A 454 10.15 6.03 6.97
N ALA A 455 10.13 5.30 5.85
CA ALA A 455 11.36 4.80 5.24
C ALA A 455 12.30 5.94 4.76
N LEU A 456 11.78 6.96 4.09
CA LEU A 456 12.60 8.10 3.64
C LEU A 456 13.18 8.90 4.82
N ASN A 457 12.40 9.09 5.89
CA ASN A 457 12.85 9.76 7.10
C ASN A 457 13.89 8.91 7.86
N PHE A 458 13.74 7.59 7.88
CA PHE A 458 14.74 6.66 8.43
C PHE A 458 16.06 6.75 7.65
N ILE A 459 16.01 6.69 6.31
CA ILE A 459 17.19 6.84 5.44
C ILE A 459 17.87 8.20 5.69
N CYS A 460 17.10 9.27 5.87
CA CYS A 460 17.60 10.59 6.20
C CYS A 460 18.42 10.59 7.50
N ILE A 461 17.86 10.03 8.59
CA ILE A 461 18.58 9.93 9.87
C ILE A 461 19.85 9.08 9.71
N MET A 462 19.78 7.95 9.02
CA MET A 462 20.93 7.05 8.85
C MET A 462 22.07 7.69 8.05
N SER A 463 21.72 8.57 7.11
CA SER A 463 22.67 9.29 6.25
C SER A 463 23.21 10.58 6.89
N ASP A 464 22.49 11.16 7.86
CA ASP A 464 22.91 12.36 8.57
C ASP A 464 23.69 12.01 9.85
N ASN A 465 25.00 12.26 9.83
CA ASN A 465 25.90 11.97 10.96
C ASN A 465 25.48 12.65 12.27
N SER A 466 24.84 13.83 12.22
CA SER A 466 24.45 14.54 13.43
C SER A 466 23.19 13.94 14.06
N LEU A 467 22.19 13.58 13.25
CA LEU A 467 20.97 12.91 13.72
C LEU A 467 21.29 11.52 14.27
N ARG A 468 22.09 10.73 13.51
CA ARG A 468 22.48 9.38 13.94
C ARG A 468 23.29 9.38 15.23
N GLU A 469 24.22 10.33 15.40
CA GLU A 469 25.02 10.42 16.62
C GLU A 469 24.16 10.75 17.86
N GLN A 470 23.11 11.58 17.71
CA GLN A 470 22.18 11.86 18.81
C GLN A 470 21.41 10.59 19.24
N ALA A 471 20.93 9.81 18.28
CA ALA A 471 20.26 8.53 18.56
C ALA A 471 21.23 7.55 19.23
N ARG A 472 22.47 7.45 18.74
CA ARG A 472 23.52 6.59 19.29
C ARG A 472 23.87 6.92 20.75
N LEU A 473 24.10 8.20 21.06
CA LEU A 473 24.43 8.63 22.42
C LEU A 473 23.28 8.34 23.39
N THR A 474 22.04 8.53 22.93
CA THR A 474 20.85 8.20 23.73
C THR A 474 20.74 6.70 23.97
N ALA A 475 20.94 5.88 22.92
CA ALA A 475 20.95 4.44 23.04
C ALA A 475 22.02 3.93 24.01
N ALA A 476 23.26 4.42 23.87
CA ALA A 476 24.36 4.07 24.75
C ALA A 476 24.09 4.43 26.22
N THR A 477 23.35 5.51 26.47
CA THR A 477 22.92 5.89 27.82
C THR A 477 21.86 4.93 28.37
N ILE A 478 20.89 4.52 27.53
CA ILE A 478 19.82 3.58 27.91
C ILE A 478 20.39 2.18 28.21
N THR A 479 21.42 1.76 27.47
CA THR A 479 22.00 0.40 27.55
C THR A 479 23.31 0.35 28.33
N ALA A 480 23.65 1.38 29.12
CA ALA A 480 24.95 1.48 29.77
C ALA A 480 25.20 0.31 30.75
N ALA A 481 24.19 -0.08 31.53
CA ALA A 481 24.25 -1.24 32.44
C ALA A 481 24.53 -2.58 31.74
N ALA A 482 23.97 -2.81 30.54
CA ALA A 482 24.13 -4.07 29.83
C ALA A 482 25.55 -4.33 29.33
N GLN A 483 26.33 -3.28 29.02
CA GLN A 483 27.68 -3.40 28.47
C GLN A 483 27.77 -4.31 27.22
N ILE A 484 26.68 -4.42 26.47
CA ILE A 484 26.56 -5.23 25.26
C ILE A 484 26.46 -4.30 24.04
N PRO A 485 27.52 -4.20 23.21
CA PRO A 485 27.53 -3.32 22.04
C PRO A 485 26.37 -3.58 21.08
N GLY A 486 26.03 -4.85 20.83
CA GLY A 486 24.92 -5.23 19.96
C GLY A 486 23.57 -4.68 20.44
N LEU A 487 23.31 -4.68 21.76
CA LEU A 487 22.08 -4.12 22.33
C LEU A 487 22.01 -2.61 22.13
N SER A 488 23.13 -1.90 22.28
CA SER A 488 23.19 -0.45 22.04
C SER A 488 22.80 -0.10 20.60
N VAL A 489 23.21 -0.90 19.61
CA VAL A 489 22.84 -0.66 18.21
C VAL A 489 21.36 -0.97 17.96
N LEU A 490 20.83 -2.05 18.57
CA LEU A 490 19.41 -2.37 18.48
C LEU A 490 18.53 -1.26 19.06
N VAL A 491 18.93 -0.68 20.19
CA VAL A 491 18.23 0.47 20.81
C VAL A 491 18.40 1.74 19.98
N GLU A 492 19.58 2.00 19.39
CA GLU A 492 19.78 3.11 18.42
C GLU A 492 18.72 3.03 17.32
N CYS A 493 18.50 1.84 16.76
CA CYS A 493 17.54 1.65 15.68
C CYS A 493 16.09 1.75 16.11
N LEU A 494 15.76 1.33 17.33
CA LEU A 494 14.44 1.58 17.90
C LEU A 494 14.15 3.08 17.99
N ILE A 495 15.12 3.86 18.48
CA ILE A 495 15.03 5.32 18.57
C ILE A 495 14.86 5.94 17.19
N ILE A 496 15.70 5.55 16.22
CA ILE A 496 15.64 6.08 14.85
C ILE A 496 14.29 5.77 14.20
N THR A 497 13.76 4.55 14.38
CA THR A 497 12.45 4.15 13.84
C THR A 497 11.33 4.99 14.46
N ALA A 498 11.31 5.14 15.78
CA ALA A 498 10.32 5.96 16.47
C ALA A 498 10.43 7.45 16.08
N TRP A 499 11.65 7.96 15.87
CA TRP A 499 11.89 9.35 15.47
C TRP A 499 11.47 9.60 14.01
N ALA A 500 11.79 8.68 13.09
CA ALA A 500 11.33 8.72 11.72
C ALA A 500 9.79 8.70 11.65
N LEU A 501 9.14 7.88 12.49
CA LEU A 501 7.68 7.81 12.59
C LEU A 501 7.06 9.13 13.08
N LEU A 502 7.64 9.76 14.12
CA LEU A 502 7.19 11.08 14.58
C LEU A 502 7.32 12.14 13.48
N GLU A 503 8.46 12.18 12.79
CA GLU A 503 8.68 13.13 11.69
C GLU A 503 7.66 12.89 10.56
N SER A 504 7.34 11.63 10.26
CA SER A 504 6.30 11.27 9.29
C SER A 504 4.90 11.69 9.75
N PHE A 505 4.57 11.60 11.04
CA PHE A 505 3.30 12.12 11.56
C PHE A 505 3.18 13.64 11.42
N LEU A 506 4.28 14.37 11.62
CA LEU A 506 4.33 15.81 11.34
C LEU A 506 4.14 16.10 9.84
N ASP A 507 4.77 15.33 8.96
CA ASP A 507 4.59 15.45 7.52
C ASP A 507 3.14 15.18 7.10
N LEU A 508 2.52 14.10 7.61
CA LEU A 508 1.11 13.81 7.34
C LEU A 508 0.20 14.93 7.84
N ARG A 509 0.44 15.42 9.07
CA ARG A 509 -0.32 16.54 9.63
C ARG A 509 -0.23 17.78 8.75
N LEU A 510 0.97 18.11 8.28
CA LEU A 510 1.24 19.23 7.38
C LEU A 510 0.50 19.07 6.04
N LEU A 511 0.54 17.87 5.46
CA LEU A 511 -0.12 17.56 4.19
C LEU A 511 -1.65 17.63 4.31
N LEU A 512 -2.22 17.12 5.40
CA LEU A 512 -3.67 17.16 5.65
C LEU A 512 -4.17 18.59 5.96
N GLU A 513 -3.31 19.49 6.43
CA GLU A 513 -3.58 20.94 6.51
C GLU A 513 -3.54 21.64 5.13
N GLY A 514 -3.27 20.90 4.04
CA GLY A 514 -3.15 21.44 2.67
C GLY A 514 -1.81 22.14 2.39
N ARG A 515 -0.84 22.02 3.31
CA ARG A 515 0.50 22.61 3.19
C ARG A 515 1.46 21.62 2.53
N LYS A 516 2.63 22.12 2.11
CA LYS A 516 3.65 21.32 1.41
C LYS A 516 4.67 20.68 2.34
N ALA A 517 4.92 19.38 2.15
CA ALA A 517 5.99 18.63 2.82
C ALA A 517 7.10 18.22 1.85
N ALA A 518 8.36 18.35 2.24
CA ALA A 518 9.50 17.93 1.43
C ALA A 518 9.48 16.40 1.27
N LEU A 519 9.51 15.84 0.06
CA LEU A 519 9.52 14.38 -0.15
C LEU A 519 10.78 13.74 0.47
N PHE A 520 11.95 14.31 0.16
CA PHE A 520 13.22 13.95 0.75
C PHE A 520 13.60 14.97 1.81
N LYS A 521 13.78 14.51 3.05
CA LYS A 521 14.22 15.37 4.13
C LYS A 521 15.70 15.71 4.02
N THR A 522 16.01 16.92 4.46
CA THR A 522 17.36 17.40 4.72
C THR A 522 17.40 17.94 6.14
N ARG A 523 18.60 18.25 6.64
CA ARG A 523 18.75 18.89 7.96
C ARG A 523 17.94 20.19 8.09
N GLU A 524 17.68 20.90 6.99
CA GLU A 524 16.92 22.16 6.99
C GLU A 524 15.41 21.95 7.02
N SER A 525 14.91 20.82 6.49
CA SER A 525 13.47 20.49 6.45
C SER A 525 13.02 19.54 7.56
N TRP A 526 13.97 19.09 8.40
CA TRP A 526 13.72 18.28 9.60
C TRP A 526 13.12 19.14 10.72
N MET A 527 11.99 18.73 11.29
CA MET A 527 11.19 19.56 12.21
C MET A 527 11.37 19.22 13.69
N SER A 528 11.58 17.95 14.02
CA SER A 528 11.55 17.44 15.41
C SER A 528 12.93 17.21 16.02
N ASP A 529 13.05 17.32 17.35
CA ASP A 529 14.24 16.94 18.12
C ASP A 529 13.95 15.70 19.00
N LEU A 530 14.99 15.03 19.54
CA LEU A 530 14.80 13.87 20.44
C LEU A 530 13.96 14.20 21.68
N SER A 531 14.02 15.44 22.18
CA SER A 531 13.15 15.86 23.30
C SER A 531 11.67 15.87 22.90
N ASP A 532 11.38 16.18 21.64
CA ASP A 532 10.01 16.20 21.12
C ASP A 532 9.50 14.77 20.95
N LEU A 533 10.37 13.81 20.59
CA LEU A 533 10.06 12.39 20.59
C LEU A 533 9.58 11.90 21.96
N LEU A 534 10.33 12.19 23.02
CA LEU A 534 9.97 11.75 24.37
C LEU A 534 8.70 12.43 24.89
N ARG A 535 8.52 13.72 24.59
CA ARG A 535 7.29 14.45 24.93
C ARG A 535 6.08 13.89 24.20
N PHE A 536 6.23 13.60 22.90
CA PHE A 536 5.19 12.97 22.10
C PHE A 536 4.85 11.59 22.67
N ALA A 537 5.85 10.77 22.99
CA ALA A 537 5.64 9.45 23.58
C ALA A 537 4.80 9.50 24.87
N ALA A 538 5.08 10.47 25.75
CA ALA A 538 4.44 10.58 27.05
C ALA A 538 3.01 11.16 26.98
N SER A 539 2.70 11.96 25.96
CA SER A 539 1.43 12.71 25.88
C SER A 539 0.53 12.32 24.70
N LEU A 540 1.10 11.67 23.68
CA LEU A 540 0.51 11.43 22.36
C LEU A 540 0.07 12.71 21.64
N GLN A 541 0.63 13.86 22.02
CA GLN A 541 0.36 15.16 21.40
C GLN A 541 1.47 15.52 20.43
N LEU A 542 1.13 15.67 19.14
CA LEU A 542 2.09 16.10 18.13
C LEU A 542 2.60 17.52 18.42
N PRO A 543 3.92 17.78 18.25
CA PRO A 543 4.51 19.10 18.42
C PRO A 543 4.15 20.01 17.22
N THR A 544 2.88 20.38 17.10
CA THR A 544 2.34 21.15 15.97
C THR A 544 2.98 22.53 15.79
N GLU A 545 3.56 23.08 16.86
CA GLU A 545 4.34 24.33 16.81
C GLU A 545 5.62 24.24 15.97
N LYS A 546 6.10 23.02 15.69
CA LYS A 546 7.27 22.77 14.84
C LYS A 546 6.93 22.69 13.35
N LEU A 547 5.64 22.68 12.97
CA LEU A 547 5.21 22.46 11.59
C LEU A 547 5.70 23.57 10.65
N GLN A 548 6.65 23.24 9.77
CA GLN A 548 7.21 24.15 8.79
C GLN A 548 6.88 23.69 7.36
N GLU A 549 6.36 24.60 6.55
CA GLU A 549 6.07 24.30 5.14
C GLU A 549 7.38 24.29 4.32
N ALA A 550 7.56 23.25 3.52
CA ALA A 550 8.77 23.07 2.72
C ALA A 550 8.73 23.86 1.41
N THR A 551 9.79 24.62 1.14
CA THR A 551 9.99 25.28 -0.15
C THR A 551 10.18 24.23 -1.25
N GLY A 552 9.27 24.18 -2.23
CA GLY A 552 9.31 23.16 -3.29
C GLY A 552 8.86 21.77 -2.84
N GLY A 553 8.20 21.64 -1.68
CA GLY A 553 7.58 20.39 -1.24
C GLY A 553 6.33 20.01 -2.03
N LEU A 554 5.85 18.80 -1.76
CA LEU A 554 4.66 18.21 -2.37
C LEU A 554 3.43 18.44 -1.50
N ARG A 555 2.26 18.60 -2.14
CA ARG A 555 0.96 18.57 -1.47
C ARG A 555 0.47 17.15 -1.28
N TYR A 556 -0.62 16.98 -0.54
CA TYR A 556 -1.24 15.68 -0.34
C TYR A 556 -1.65 15.02 -1.66
N GLU A 557 -2.29 15.77 -2.55
CA GLU A 557 -2.66 15.33 -3.92
C GLU A 557 -1.43 14.85 -4.71
N ASP A 558 -0.33 15.61 -4.69
CA ASP A 558 0.92 15.23 -5.37
C ASP A 558 1.49 13.90 -4.80
N CYS A 559 1.39 13.70 -3.48
CA CYS A 559 1.82 12.46 -2.84
C CYS A 559 0.94 11.27 -3.25
N LEU A 560 -0.39 11.47 -3.36
CA LEU A 560 -1.30 10.43 -3.84
C LEU A 560 -1.01 10.06 -5.30
N LYS A 561 -0.77 11.05 -6.17
CA LYS A 561 -0.34 10.82 -7.56
C LYS A 561 0.95 10.00 -7.63
N LEU A 562 1.92 10.28 -6.76
CA LEU A 562 3.14 9.47 -6.68
C LEU A 562 2.88 8.01 -6.26
N LEU A 563 1.89 7.77 -5.39
CA LEU A 563 1.49 6.42 -5.01
C LEU A 563 0.68 5.71 -6.10
N LEU A 564 -0.03 6.44 -6.97
CA LEU A 564 -0.77 5.84 -8.10
C LEU A 564 0.15 5.11 -9.08
N PHE A 565 1.42 5.50 -9.22
CA PHE A 565 2.43 4.76 -10.00
C PHE A 565 2.63 3.32 -9.56
N THR A 566 2.31 3.00 -8.29
CA THR A 566 2.42 1.63 -7.77
C THR A 566 1.30 0.72 -8.26
N LYS A 567 0.26 1.28 -8.89
CA LYS A 567 -0.89 0.52 -9.39
C LYS A 567 -0.71 0.17 -10.85
N SER A 568 -1.26 -0.98 -11.24
CA SER A 568 -1.32 -1.30 -12.66
C SER A 568 -2.20 -0.29 -13.38
N ALA A 569 -1.84 0.03 -14.62
CA ALA A 569 -2.62 0.97 -15.42
C ALA A 569 -4.09 0.52 -15.54
N GLU A 570 -4.34 -0.78 -15.73
CA GLU A 570 -5.69 -1.33 -15.75
C GLU A 570 -6.47 -1.01 -14.46
N GLU A 571 -5.94 -1.34 -13.29
CA GLU A 571 -6.61 -1.04 -12.01
C GLU A 571 -6.88 0.45 -11.83
N ARG A 572 -5.88 1.28 -12.12
CA ARG A 572 -5.99 2.73 -12.00
C ARG A 572 -7.08 3.26 -12.93
N ASP A 573 -7.00 2.95 -14.22
CA ASP A 573 -7.90 3.51 -15.24
C ASP A 573 -9.35 3.12 -14.96
N TYR A 574 -9.59 1.86 -14.58
CA TYR A 574 -10.93 1.42 -14.19
C TYR A 574 -11.45 2.15 -12.96
N ARG A 575 -10.61 2.39 -11.95
CA ARG A 575 -11.05 3.13 -10.75
C ARG A 575 -11.27 4.62 -11.01
N ILE A 576 -10.54 5.21 -11.96
CA ILE A 576 -10.86 6.57 -12.46
C ILE A 576 -12.24 6.54 -13.14
N MET A 577 -12.48 5.56 -14.02
CA MET A 577 -13.78 5.38 -14.68
C MET A 577 -14.92 5.13 -13.68
N ASP A 578 -14.69 4.40 -12.59
CA ASP A 578 -15.67 4.21 -11.52
C ASP A 578 -16.10 5.55 -10.90
N MET A 579 -15.13 6.42 -10.58
CA MET A 579 -15.41 7.73 -9.97
C MET A 579 -16.09 8.67 -10.96
N ILE A 580 -15.71 8.65 -12.24
CA ILE A 580 -16.42 9.36 -13.31
C ILE A 580 -17.87 8.88 -13.40
N GLN A 581 -18.11 7.56 -13.43
CA GLN A 581 -19.46 7.00 -13.48
C GLN A 581 -20.27 7.37 -12.23
N ALA A 582 -19.68 7.27 -11.04
CA ALA A 582 -20.33 7.61 -9.78
C ALA A 582 -20.77 9.09 -9.77
N ASN A 583 -19.91 10.00 -10.24
CA ASN A 583 -20.21 11.43 -10.32
C ASN A 583 -21.31 11.72 -11.36
N LEU A 584 -21.23 11.15 -12.55
CA LEU A 584 -22.24 11.35 -13.60
C LEU A 584 -23.58 10.68 -13.26
N SER A 585 -23.57 9.63 -12.44
CA SER A 585 -24.80 8.97 -11.96
C SER A 585 -25.65 9.86 -11.05
N LEU A 586 -25.09 10.96 -10.52
CA LEU A 586 -25.85 11.96 -9.74
C LEU A 586 -26.84 12.74 -10.63
N SER A 587 -26.45 13.05 -11.88
CA SER A 587 -27.32 13.73 -12.87
C SER A 587 -28.07 12.74 -13.76
N ASP A 588 -27.40 11.68 -14.22
CA ASP A 588 -27.96 10.62 -15.06
C ASP A 588 -27.74 9.23 -14.44
N PRO A 589 -28.70 8.73 -13.62
CA PRO A 589 -28.59 7.41 -12.98
C PRO A 589 -28.44 6.22 -13.96
N GLY A 590 -28.82 6.42 -15.23
CA GLY A 590 -28.68 5.42 -16.28
C GLY A 590 -27.29 5.36 -16.89
N PHE A 591 -26.44 6.35 -16.64
CA PHE A 591 -25.11 6.43 -17.24
C PHE A 591 -24.25 5.23 -16.86
N ARG A 592 -23.62 4.59 -17.86
CA ARG A 592 -22.70 3.49 -17.68
C ARG A 592 -21.48 3.69 -18.56
N MET A 593 -20.29 3.69 -17.96
CA MET A 593 -19.03 3.87 -18.68
C MET A 593 -18.77 2.70 -19.65
N SER A 594 -19.21 1.50 -19.27
CA SER A 594 -19.17 0.28 -20.11
C SER A 594 -20.06 0.34 -21.36
N GLN A 595 -20.95 1.32 -21.46
CA GLN A 595 -21.79 1.57 -22.63
C GLN A 595 -21.27 2.73 -23.48
N CYS A 596 -20.12 3.32 -23.15
CA CYS A 596 -19.53 4.39 -23.95
C CYS A 596 -18.62 3.82 -25.04
N ILE A 597 -19.02 3.97 -26.30
CA ILE A 597 -18.27 3.54 -27.47
C ILE A 597 -17.19 4.58 -27.82
N TYR A 598 -15.95 4.10 -27.92
CA TYR A 598 -14.80 4.82 -28.48
C TYR A 598 -14.73 4.68 -30.01
N GLY A 599 -15.05 3.49 -30.53
CA GLY A 599 -14.99 3.21 -31.97
C GLY A 599 -15.93 2.12 -32.45
N MET A 600 -16.31 2.20 -33.72
CA MET A 600 -17.28 1.30 -34.35
C MET A 600 -16.85 0.95 -35.79
N HIS A 601 -17.04 -0.33 -36.14
CA HIS A 601 -16.99 -0.82 -37.50
C HIS A 601 -18.39 -1.26 -37.91
N ALA A 602 -18.86 -0.76 -39.05
CA ALA A 602 -20.16 -1.11 -39.60
C ALA A 602 -20.04 -1.32 -41.11
N GLU A 603 -20.96 -2.09 -41.69
CA GLU A 603 -21.04 -2.32 -43.13
C GLU A 603 -22.40 -1.85 -43.63
N LEU A 604 -22.38 -1.04 -44.68
CA LEU A 604 -23.56 -0.59 -45.40
C LEU A 604 -23.64 -1.35 -46.72
N GLN A 605 -24.73 -2.06 -46.92
CA GLN A 605 -25.08 -2.69 -48.19
C GLN A 605 -26.22 -1.93 -48.85
N CYS A 606 -26.06 -1.63 -50.13
CA CYS A 606 -27.10 -1.03 -50.97
C CYS A 606 -27.12 -1.75 -52.32
N GLU A 607 -28.26 -1.73 -52.99
CA GLU A 607 -28.36 -2.12 -54.39
C GLU A 607 -28.43 -0.89 -55.30
N SER A 608 -27.72 -0.92 -56.42
CA SER A 608 -27.87 0.05 -57.50
C SER A 608 -28.44 -0.65 -58.72
N ASP A 609 -29.47 -0.07 -59.33
CA ASP A 609 -29.95 -0.50 -60.65
C ASP A 609 -28.87 -0.26 -61.73
N HIS A 610 -28.81 -1.12 -62.74
CA HIS A 610 -28.07 -0.84 -63.97
C HIS A 610 -28.85 0.12 -64.90
N LEU A 611 -28.17 1.07 -65.53
CA LEU A 611 -28.85 2.07 -66.37
C LEU A 611 -29.20 1.51 -67.76
N PHE A 612 -28.29 0.74 -68.36
CA PHE A 612 -28.41 0.31 -69.76
C PHE A 612 -28.79 -1.17 -69.94
N THR A 613 -28.66 -2.03 -68.92
CA THR A 613 -29.04 -3.46 -69.04
C THR A 613 -30.55 -3.70 -68.84
N LYS A 614 -31.29 -2.73 -68.29
CA LYS A 614 -32.77 -2.74 -68.26
C LYS A 614 -33.42 -2.58 -69.65
N LEU A 615 -32.65 -2.25 -70.68
CA LEU A 615 -33.12 -2.07 -72.06
C LEU A 615 -33.06 -3.36 -72.91
N GLY A 616 -32.59 -4.49 -72.36
CA GLY A 616 -32.35 -5.73 -73.12
C GLY A 616 -33.49 -6.75 -73.08
N VAL A 617 -34.13 -6.99 -74.21
CA VAL A 617 -34.94 -8.20 -74.48
C VAL A 617 -33.97 -9.37 -74.73
N SER A 618 -33.92 -10.37 -73.84
CA SER A 618 -33.19 -11.63 -74.08
C SER A 618 -34.14 -12.70 -74.62
N PRO A 619 -33.81 -13.42 -75.71
CA PRO A 619 -34.60 -14.55 -76.19
C PRO A 619 -34.53 -15.81 -75.31
N ASP A 620 -33.52 -15.95 -74.45
CA ASP A 620 -33.20 -17.21 -73.75
C ASP A 620 -33.15 -17.10 -72.22
N GLY A 621 -33.99 -16.25 -71.61
CA GLY A 621 -34.36 -16.37 -70.18
C GLY A 621 -33.29 -16.14 -69.12
N ALA A 622 -32.01 -15.94 -69.46
CA ALA A 622 -30.97 -15.54 -68.53
C ALA A 622 -30.90 -14.00 -68.46
N SER A 623 -31.62 -13.38 -67.52
CA SER A 623 -31.46 -11.97 -67.21
C SER A 623 -30.11 -11.73 -66.54
N LEU A 624 -29.23 -10.93 -67.16
CA LEU A 624 -28.19 -10.22 -66.40
C LEU A 624 -28.92 -9.44 -65.29
N GLY A 625 -28.54 -9.64 -64.03
CA GLY A 625 -29.24 -9.06 -62.88
C GLY A 625 -29.52 -7.56 -63.08
N ALA A 626 -30.74 -7.13 -62.76
CA ALA A 626 -31.18 -5.75 -62.98
C ALA A 626 -30.49 -4.72 -62.06
N SER A 627 -29.86 -5.19 -60.99
CA SER A 627 -29.11 -4.43 -60.00
C SER A 627 -27.76 -5.10 -59.71
N PHE A 628 -26.84 -4.33 -59.13
CA PHE A 628 -25.60 -4.83 -58.56
C PHE A 628 -25.47 -4.35 -57.10
N PRO A 629 -24.94 -5.20 -56.20
CA PRO A 629 -24.72 -4.83 -54.82
C PRO A 629 -23.50 -3.90 -54.68
N ILE A 630 -23.61 -2.94 -53.77
CA ILE A 630 -22.54 -2.06 -53.31
C ILE A 630 -22.43 -2.28 -51.80
N CYS A 631 -21.27 -2.77 -51.36
CA CYS A 631 -20.95 -2.91 -49.94
C CYS A 631 -19.83 -1.93 -49.58
N VAL A 632 -20.04 -1.12 -48.54
CA VAL A 632 -19.05 -0.19 -48.01
C VAL A 632 -18.82 -0.47 -46.54
N LYS A 633 -17.55 -0.58 -46.15
CA LYS A 633 -17.15 -0.65 -44.74
C LYS A 633 -16.95 0.75 -44.20
N MET A 634 -17.61 1.03 -43.09
CA MET A 634 -17.49 2.24 -42.28
C MET A 634 -16.63 1.92 -41.06
N VAL A 635 -15.67 2.78 -40.76
CA VAL A 635 -14.87 2.71 -39.55
C VAL A 635 -14.77 4.11 -38.98
N LYS A 636 -15.11 4.25 -37.71
CA LYS A 636 -14.97 5.50 -36.97
C LYS A 636 -14.46 5.20 -35.57
N ALA A 637 -13.53 6.01 -35.11
CA ALA A 637 -13.11 6.13 -33.73
C ALA A 637 -12.93 7.63 -33.43
N TYR A 638 -12.91 7.99 -32.15
CA TYR A 638 -12.56 9.35 -31.72
C TYR A 638 -11.07 9.62 -31.86
#